data_AF-A0A9X2NS40-F1
#
_entry.id   AF-A0A9X2NS40-F1
#
_cell.length_a   1.000
_cell.length_b   1.000
_cell.length_c   1.000
_cell.angle_alpha   90.00
_cell.angle_beta   90.00
_cell.angle_gamma   90.00
#
_symmetry.space_group_name_H-M   'P 1'
#
loop_
_entity.id
_entity.type
_entity.pdbx_description
1 polymer ?
#
loop_
_entity_poly.entity_id
_entity_poly.type
_entity_poly.pdbx_seq_one_letter_code
_entity_poly.pdbx_strand_id
1 'polypeptide(L)'
;MRTICLYFEIHQIIHLKRYRFFDIGTDHYYYDDYANETSINDVAERSYIPALNTLIEMVKNSGGAFKVAFSISGVALEQLEIHAPAVIDLLRQLSETGCCEFLAEPYSHGLSSLANEDCFKEEVMRQSAKMKQMFGKAPKVFRNSSLIYNDEIGAMVAALGFKGMLTEGAKHVLGWKSPHYVYHCSMNPNLKLLLRDFKLSDDISLRFSNSEWSEYPLFADKYISWIDALPQEEQVINIFMELSALGMAQPLSSNILEFLKALPYCAKEKGITFSTPTEIVTKLKSVSQLDVPYPMSWVDEERDTSCWLGNVMQREAFNKLYSVAERVHLCDDRRIKQDWDYLQASNNFRFMTTKQSGVGLNRGIYESPFDAFTNYMNILGDFIKRVDSLYPVDIDNEELNALLTTIQNQGTEIEELHKELAKAQTKLEKIKAAEKKESKATAKSAAEKPAKAKASAKKPAAKKTTKKAVE
;
A
#
# COMPACT_ATOMS: atom_id res chain seq x y z
N MET A 1 -22.19 4.97 18.11
CA MET A 1 -22.39 5.93 17.01
C MET A 1 -21.87 5.27 15.75
N ARG A 2 -22.67 5.26 14.68
CA ARG A 2 -22.32 4.63 13.40
C ARG A 2 -21.46 5.58 12.58
N THR A 3 -20.50 5.05 11.84
CA THR A 3 -19.63 5.83 10.97
C THR A 3 -19.51 5.20 9.59
N ILE A 4 -19.46 6.04 8.57
CA ILE A 4 -19.12 5.66 7.20
C ILE A 4 -17.62 5.83 7.01
N CYS A 5 -16.98 4.83 6.41
CA CYS A 5 -15.62 4.87 5.90
C CYS A 5 -15.70 4.94 4.38
N LEU A 6 -15.53 6.14 3.82
CA LEU A 6 -15.52 6.34 2.38
C LEU A 6 -14.08 6.27 1.85
N TYR A 7 -13.85 5.39 0.89
CA TYR A 7 -12.53 5.14 0.32
C TYR A 7 -12.58 5.09 -1.22
N PHE A 8 -11.58 5.68 -1.85
CA PHE A 8 -11.38 5.64 -3.30
C PHE A 8 -10.01 5.05 -3.67
N GLU A 9 -9.99 4.16 -4.66
CA GLU A 9 -8.77 3.69 -5.33
C GLU A 9 -8.49 4.54 -6.57
N ILE A 10 -7.23 4.95 -6.75
CA ILE A 10 -6.72 5.57 -7.98
C ILE A 10 -5.63 4.65 -8.55
N HIS A 11 -5.99 3.92 -9.59
CA HIS A 11 -5.06 3.09 -10.34
C HIS A 11 -5.23 3.32 -11.84
N GLN A 12 -4.09 3.45 -12.54
CA GLN A 12 -4.00 3.54 -13.99
C GLN A 12 -2.77 2.77 -14.43
N ILE A 13 -2.93 1.99 -15.49
CA ILE A 13 -1.91 1.07 -15.99
C ILE A 13 -1.01 1.78 -16.97
N ILE A 14 0.26 1.35 -17.05
CA ILE A 14 1.09 1.67 -18.20
C ILE A 14 0.69 0.71 -19.32
N HIS A 15 0.05 1.24 -20.36
CA HIS A 15 -0.34 0.52 -21.55
C HIS A 15 0.89 -0.05 -22.27
N LEU A 16 0.83 -1.35 -22.52
CA LEU A 16 1.80 -2.04 -23.36
C LEU A 16 1.45 -1.80 -24.83
N LYS A 17 2.47 -1.54 -25.65
CA LYS A 17 2.32 -1.43 -27.10
C LYS A 17 2.15 -2.80 -27.72
N ARG A 18 1.72 -2.81 -28.99
CA ARG A 18 1.73 -4.04 -29.80
C ARG A 18 3.17 -4.52 -29.98
N TYR A 19 3.44 -5.75 -29.58
CA TYR A 19 4.77 -6.33 -29.53
C TYR A 19 4.75 -7.75 -30.11
N ARG A 20 5.49 -7.92 -31.21
CA ARG A 20 5.51 -9.14 -32.03
C ARG A 20 6.71 -9.99 -31.66
N PHE A 21 6.65 -11.25 -32.06
CA PHE A 21 7.75 -12.19 -31.86
C PHE A 21 9.09 -11.69 -32.45
N PHE A 22 9.06 -10.99 -33.58
CA PHE A 22 10.25 -10.44 -34.24
C PHE A 22 10.90 -9.27 -33.50
N ASP A 23 10.18 -8.64 -32.57
CA ASP A 23 10.70 -7.50 -31.80
C ASP A 23 11.62 -7.98 -30.66
N ILE A 24 11.46 -9.25 -30.23
CA ILE A 24 12.24 -9.87 -29.16
C ILE A 24 13.74 -9.84 -29.48
N GLY A 25 14.53 -9.26 -28.59
CA GLY A 25 15.97 -9.10 -28.70
C GLY A 25 16.41 -7.86 -29.49
N THR A 26 15.47 -7.07 -30.01
CA THR A 26 15.77 -5.88 -30.82
C THR A 26 15.14 -4.60 -30.28
N ASP A 27 13.93 -4.69 -29.72
CA ASP A 27 13.20 -3.55 -29.17
C ASP A 27 12.88 -3.78 -27.68
N HIS A 28 13.52 -2.99 -26.82
CA HIS A 28 13.38 -3.11 -25.36
C HIS A 28 12.43 -2.06 -24.76
N TYR A 29 11.68 -1.34 -25.59
CA TYR A 29 10.68 -0.36 -25.16
C TYR A 29 9.27 -0.93 -25.34
N TYR A 30 8.57 -1.22 -24.24
CA TYR A 30 7.30 -1.97 -24.32
C TYR A 30 6.04 -1.11 -24.27
N TYR A 31 6.15 0.20 -24.15
CA TYR A 31 5.02 1.05 -23.73
C TYR A 31 4.42 1.84 -24.88
N ASP A 32 3.11 2.10 -24.77
CA ASP A 32 2.36 2.95 -25.69
C ASP A 32 2.13 4.32 -25.05
N ASP A 33 3.06 5.23 -25.28
CA ASP A 33 3.06 6.56 -24.65
C ASP A 33 1.84 7.39 -25.04
N TYR A 34 1.35 7.22 -26.28
CA TYR A 34 0.15 7.92 -26.75
C TYR A 34 -1.11 7.41 -26.04
N ALA A 35 -1.25 6.08 -25.90
CA ALA A 35 -2.36 5.49 -25.15
C ALA A 35 -2.31 5.87 -23.66
N ASN A 36 -1.11 5.89 -23.06
CA ASN A 36 -0.89 6.35 -21.69
C ASN A 36 -1.34 7.80 -21.50
N GLU A 37 -0.82 8.71 -22.33
CA GLU A 37 -1.17 10.14 -22.27
C GLU A 37 -2.66 10.37 -22.51
N THR A 38 -3.26 9.68 -23.49
CA THR A 38 -4.69 9.85 -23.80
C THR A 38 -5.58 9.34 -22.68
N SER A 39 -5.31 8.13 -22.18
CA SER A 39 -6.12 7.48 -21.13
C SER A 39 -6.11 8.28 -19.82
N ILE A 40 -4.91 8.67 -19.37
CA ILE A 40 -4.78 9.41 -18.09
C ILE A 40 -5.41 10.81 -18.17
N ASN A 41 -5.31 11.50 -19.31
CA ASN A 41 -5.95 12.80 -19.49
C ASN A 41 -7.48 12.69 -19.53
N ASP A 42 -8.04 11.71 -20.25
CA ASP A 42 -9.49 11.48 -20.32
C ASP A 42 -10.08 11.22 -18.92
N VAL A 43 -9.46 10.32 -18.14
CA VAL A 43 -9.93 10.03 -16.78
C VAL A 43 -9.69 11.20 -15.82
N ALA A 44 -8.60 11.95 -15.98
CA ALA A 44 -8.34 13.11 -15.14
C ALA A 44 -9.42 14.20 -15.33
N GLU A 45 -9.74 14.54 -16.58
CA GLU A 45 -10.72 15.58 -16.91
C GLU A 45 -12.15 15.19 -16.56
N ARG A 46 -12.54 13.95 -16.85
CA ARG A 46 -13.94 13.51 -16.73
C ARG A 46 -14.28 12.93 -15.36
N SER A 47 -13.27 12.51 -14.59
CA SER A 47 -13.48 11.86 -13.29
C SER A 47 -12.67 12.50 -12.16
N TYR A 48 -11.34 12.40 -12.19
CA TYR A 48 -10.53 12.71 -11.00
C TYR A 48 -10.65 14.19 -10.59
N ILE A 49 -10.52 15.12 -11.54
CA ILE A 49 -10.59 16.56 -11.25
C ILE A 49 -11.99 16.96 -10.73
N PRO A 50 -13.11 16.62 -11.39
CA PRO A 50 -14.45 16.92 -10.87
C PRO A 50 -14.74 16.28 -9.51
N ALA A 51 -14.35 15.00 -9.33
CA ALA A 51 -14.57 14.28 -8.09
C ALA A 51 -13.76 14.88 -6.93
N LEU A 52 -12.48 15.16 -7.12
CA LEU A 52 -11.62 15.74 -6.08
C LEU A 52 -12.07 17.15 -5.70
N ASN A 53 -12.44 17.99 -6.66
CA ASN A 53 -13.02 19.32 -6.36
C ASN A 53 -14.29 19.20 -5.51
N THR A 54 -15.16 18.25 -5.84
CA THR A 54 -16.38 17.97 -5.06
C THR A 54 -16.05 17.52 -3.64
N LEU A 55 -15.09 16.61 -3.47
CA LEU A 55 -14.68 16.13 -2.15
C LEU A 55 -14.03 17.25 -1.30
N ILE A 56 -13.24 18.13 -1.90
CA ILE A 56 -12.69 19.32 -1.23
C ILE A 56 -13.81 20.25 -0.76
N GLU A 57 -14.81 20.49 -1.61
CA GLU A 57 -15.99 21.28 -1.26
C GLU A 57 -16.76 20.66 -0.08
N MET A 58 -16.99 19.34 -0.11
CA MET A 58 -17.65 18.61 0.96
C MET A 58 -16.90 18.71 2.30
N VAL A 59 -15.56 18.60 2.28
CA VAL A 59 -14.74 18.79 3.49
C VAL A 59 -14.91 20.22 4.04
N LYS A 60 -14.85 21.23 3.17
CA LYS A 60 -14.99 22.65 3.57
C LYS A 60 -16.38 22.94 4.14
N ASN A 61 -17.45 22.53 3.44
CA ASN A 61 -18.84 22.81 3.82
C ASN A 61 -19.27 22.05 5.08
N SER A 62 -18.68 20.89 5.35
CA SER A 62 -18.96 20.12 6.56
C SER A 62 -18.20 20.60 7.80
N GLY A 63 -17.31 21.59 7.67
CA GLY A 63 -16.45 22.04 8.77
C GLY A 63 -15.49 20.95 9.27
N GLY A 64 -15.05 20.04 8.39
CA GLY A 64 -14.17 18.92 8.71
C GLY A 64 -14.87 17.69 9.31
N ALA A 65 -16.20 17.65 9.33
CA ALA A 65 -16.95 16.46 9.75
C ALA A 65 -16.94 15.35 8.68
N PHE A 66 -16.91 15.71 7.39
CA PHE A 66 -16.72 14.76 6.31
C PHE A 66 -15.24 14.37 6.19
N LYS A 67 -14.99 13.07 6.05
CA LYS A 67 -13.65 12.51 5.89
C LYS A 67 -13.66 11.44 4.82
N VAL A 68 -12.52 11.29 4.15
CA VAL A 68 -12.35 10.38 3.02
C VAL A 68 -10.94 9.78 3.04
N ALA A 69 -10.78 8.63 2.40
CA ALA A 69 -9.50 7.98 2.24
C ALA A 69 -9.20 7.63 0.80
N PHE A 70 -7.91 7.58 0.45
CA PHE A 70 -7.44 7.21 -0.89
C PHE A 70 -6.32 6.19 -0.82
N SER A 71 -6.28 5.32 -1.81
CA SER A 71 -5.04 4.64 -2.21
C SER A 71 -4.68 5.01 -3.63
N ILE A 72 -3.39 5.15 -3.88
CA ILE A 72 -2.86 5.49 -5.20
C ILE A 72 -1.67 4.58 -5.50
N SER A 73 -1.79 3.77 -6.55
CA SER A 73 -0.68 2.92 -6.99
C SER A 73 0.52 3.76 -7.41
N GLY A 74 1.73 3.23 -7.25
CA GLY A 74 2.96 3.91 -7.67
C GLY A 74 2.96 4.21 -9.17
N VAL A 75 2.52 3.26 -9.98
CA VAL A 75 2.38 3.43 -11.44
C VAL A 75 1.36 4.51 -11.82
N ALA A 76 0.27 4.68 -11.07
CA ALA A 76 -0.65 5.78 -11.29
C ALA A 76 -0.03 7.13 -10.90
N LEU A 77 0.73 7.19 -9.80
CA LEU A 77 1.43 8.42 -9.41
C LEU A 77 2.39 8.89 -10.50
N GLU A 78 3.14 7.98 -11.11
CA GLU A 78 4.04 8.31 -12.22
C GLU A 78 3.30 8.93 -13.41
N GLN A 79 2.18 8.34 -13.82
CA GLN A 79 1.38 8.91 -14.90
C GLN A 79 0.78 10.27 -14.55
N LEU A 80 0.31 10.44 -13.31
CA LEU A 80 -0.20 11.73 -12.85
C LEU A 80 0.90 12.78 -12.78
N GLU A 81 2.13 12.43 -12.39
CA GLU A 81 3.28 13.34 -12.35
C GLU A 81 3.64 13.85 -13.76
N ILE A 82 3.51 13.01 -14.78
CA ILE A 82 3.89 13.34 -16.17
C ILE A 82 2.76 14.06 -16.90
N HIS A 83 1.54 13.53 -16.84
CA HIS A 83 0.46 13.92 -17.76
C HIS A 83 -0.65 14.73 -17.07
N ALA A 84 -0.92 14.51 -15.78
CA ALA A 84 -2.06 15.14 -15.09
C ALA A 84 -1.69 15.70 -13.69
N PRO A 85 -0.68 16.59 -13.58
CA PRO A 85 -0.18 17.08 -12.28
C PRO A 85 -1.23 17.84 -11.46
N ALA A 86 -2.25 18.41 -12.11
CA ALA A 86 -3.37 19.08 -11.44
C ALA A 86 -4.13 18.14 -10.48
N VAL A 87 -4.19 16.84 -10.77
CA VAL A 87 -4.80 15.83 -9.88
C VAL A 87 -3.99 15.70 -8.59
N ILE A 88 -2.66 15.69 -8.69
CA ILE A 88 -1.77 15.63 -7.51
C ILE A 88 -1.94 16.88 -6.65
N ASP A 89 -2.07 18.06 -7.26
CA ASP A 89 -2.29 19.31 -6.52
C ASP A 89 -3.63 19.30 -5.77
N LEU A 90 -4.69 18.76 -6.36
CA LEU A 90 -5.99 18.58 -5.67
C LEU A 90 -5.90 17.56 -4.53
N LEU A 91 -5.20 16.44 -4.73
CA LEU A 91 -4.94 15.46 -3.67
C LEU A 91 -4.13 16.07 -2.52
N ARG A 92 -3.16 16.94 -2.82
CA ARG A 92 -2.39 17.69 -1.82
C ARG A 92 -3.28 18.65 -1.05
N GLN A 93 -4.11 19.44 -1.73
CA GLN A 93 -5.10 20.31 -1.08
C GLN A 93 -6.02 19.52 -0.14
N LEU A 94 -6.50 18.36 -0.58
CA LEU A 94 -7.35 17.49 0.23
C LEU A 94 -6.59 16.92 1.44
N SER A 95 -5.31 16.55 1.29
CA SER A 95 -4.43 16.13 2.40
C SER A 95 -4.28 17.20 3.48
N GLU A 96 -4.08 18.46 3.05
CA GLU A 96 -3.82 19.62 3.90
C GLU A 96 -5.02 20.00 4.77
N THR A 97 -6.25 19.64 4.34
CA THR A 97 -7.45 19.80 5.18
C THR A 97 -7.42 18.99 6.48
N GLY A 98 -6.56 17.97 6.57
CA GLY A 98 -6.54 17.04 7.70
C GLY A 98 -7.69 16.03 7.73
N CYS A 99 -8.62 16.09 6.77
CA CYS A 99 -9.79 15.22 6.68
C CYS A 99 -9.61 14.07 5.67
N CYS A 100 -8.41 13.95 5.09
CA CYS A 100 -8.05 12.94 4.12
C CYS A 100 -6.94 12.02 4.65
N GLU A 101 -7.09 10.72 4.46
CA GLU A 101 -6.07 9.71 4.73
C GLU A 101 -5.57 9.06 3.44
N PHE A 102 -4.26 8.86 3.32
CA PHE A 102 -3.66 8.07 2.25
C PHE A 102 -3.18 6.72 2.77
N LEU A 103 -3.55 5.66 2.05
CA LEU A 103 -3.23 4.27 2.36
C LEU A 103 -1.99 3.83 1.57
N ALA A 104 -1.38 2.74 2.04
CA ALA A 104 -0.35 2.05 1.28
C ALA A 104 -0.95 0.95 0.41
N GLU A 105 -0.34 0.71 -0.74
CA GLU A 105 -0.62 -0.39 -1.66
C GLU A 105 0.66 -0.84 -2.40
N PRO A 106 0.68 -1.99 -3.08
CA PRO A 106 1.80 -2.37 -3.93
C PRO A 106 2.05 -1.33 -5.02
N TYR A 107 3.32 -1.00 -5.26
CA TYR A 107 3.70 0.04 -6.22
C TYR A 107 3.16 -0.23 -7.64
N SER A 108 3.26 -1.47 -8.12
CA SER A 108 2.76 -1.88 -9.44
C SER A 108 1.24 -2.04 -9.51
N HIS A 109 0.54 -2.03 -8.37
CA HIS A 109 -0.81 -2.60 -8.25
C HIS A 109 -0.88 -4.06 -8.78
N GLY A 110 0.21 -4.80 -8.59
CA GLY A 110 0.41 -6.15 -9.06
C GLY A 110 -0.01 -7.23 -8.07
N LEU A 111 0.38 -8.47 -8.38
CA LEU A 111 -0.05 -9.66 -7.66
C LEU A 111 1.08 -10.29 -6.81
N SER A 112 2.10 -9.51 -6.45
CA SER A 112 3.30 -10.00 -5.76
C SER A 112 2.99 -10.65 -4.42
N SER A 113 1.97 -10.17 -3.71
CA SER A 113 1.44 -10.78 -2.47
C SER A 113 1.03 -12.26 -2.60
N LEU A 114 0.80 -12.75 -3.83
CA LEU A 114 0.43 -14.13 -4.12
C LEU A 114 1.60 -14.99 -4.63
N ALA A 115 2.77 -14.39 -4.86
CA ALA A 115 3.88 -15.04 -5.57
C ALA A 115 5.20 -14.99 -4.81
N ASN A 116 5.58 -13.82 -4.30
CA ASN A 116 6.90 -13.58 -3.74
C ASN A 116 6.82 -12.51 -2.64
N GLU A 117 7.08 -12.95 -1.41
CA GLU A 117 6.98 -12.12 -0.21
C GLU A 117 7.98 -10.94 -0.22
N ASP A 118 9.21 -11.15 -0.70
CA ASP A 118 10.23 -10.11 -0.70
C ASP A 118 9.93 -9.01 -1.73
N CYS A 119 9.49 -9.39 -2.93
CA CYS A 119 8.99 -8.44 -3.92
C CYS A 119 7.80 -7.65 -3.37
N PHE A 120 6.84 -8.33 -2.74
CA PHE A 120 5.69 -7.68 -2.12
C PHE A 120 6.12 -6.65 -1.07
N LYS A 121 7.03 -7.01 -0.16
CA LYS A 121 7.57 -6.09 0.85
C LYS A 121 8.28 -4.89 0.22
N GLU A 122 9.14 -5.11 -0.77
CA GLU A 122 9.89 -4.06 -1.47
C GLU A 122 8.94 -3.04 -2.10
N GLU A 123 7.94 -3.53 -2.86
CA GLU A 123 6.95 -2.68 -3.52
C GLU A 123 6.11 -1.86 -2.55
N VAL A 124 5.60 -2.50 -1.48
CA VAL A 124 4.76 -1.83 -0.48
C VAL A 124 5.55 -0.76 0.26
N MET A 125 6.80 -1.06 0.66
CA MET A 125 7.63 -0.09 1.37
C MET A 125 8.04 1.06 0.47
N ARG A 126 8.34 0.81 -0.81
CA ARG A 126 8.64 1.86 -1.79
C ARG A 126 7.45 2.76 -2.04
N GLN A 127 6.26 2.21 -2.24
CA GLN A 127 5.03 2.99 -2.43
C GLN A 127 4.71 3.82 -1.17
N SER A 128 4.82 3.22 0.02
CA SER A 128 4.62 3.92 1.30
C SER A 128 5.58 5.10 1.48
N ALA A 129 6.85 4.93 1.10
CA ALA A 129 7.84 6.00 1.11
C ALA A 129 7.48 7.13 0.14
N LYS A 130 7.05 6.81 -1.09
CA LYS A 130 6.58 7.78 -2.09
C LYS A 130 5.35 8.55 -1.59
N MET A 131 4.37 7.89 -0.97
CA MET A 131 3.20 8.55 -0.37
C MET A 131 3.61 9.54 0.73
N LYS A 132 4.54 9.13 1.62
CA LYS A 132 5.07 10.01 2.66
C LYS A 132 5.81 11.22 2.05
N GLN A 133 6.59 11.00 1.00
CA GLN A 133 7.31 12.05 0.30
C GLN A 133 6.35 13.08 -0.33
N MET A 134 5.28 12.61 -0.98
CA MET A 134 4.35 13.47 -1.72
C MET A 134 3.35 14.20 -0.82
N PHE A 135 2.86 13.54 0.24
CA PHE A 135 1.75 14.04 1.07
C PHE A 135 2.11 14.30 2.54
N GLY A 136 3.38 14.08 2.92
CA GLY A 136 3.91 14.38 4.26
C GLY A 136 3.48 13.43 5.38
N LYS A 137 2.64 12.43 5.08
CA LYS A 137 2.09 11.48 6.06
C LYS A 137 2.41 10.05 5.63
N ALA A 138 3.05 9.29 6.53
CA ALA A 138 3.27 7.87 6.31
C ALA A 138 1.94 7.10 6.44
N PRO A 139 1.56 6.27 5.47
CA PRO A 139 0.38 5.42 5.57
C PRO A 139 0.44 4.50 6.79
N LYS A 140 -0.70 4.29 7.44
CA LYS A 140 -0.85 3.40 8.61
C LYS A 140 -1.77 2.21 8.36
N VAL A 141 -2.61 2.33 7.35
CA VAL A 141 -3.54 1.31 6.89
C VAL A 141 -3.13 0.89 5.48
N PHE A 142 -3.19 -0.41 5.24
CA PHE A 142 -2.82 -1.04 3.99
C PHE A 142 -4.06 -1.44 3.19
N ARG A 143 -3.91 -1.41 1.87
CA ARG A 143 -4.87 -1.86 0.88
C ARG A 143 -4.02 -2.62 -0.13
N ASN A 144 -4.27 -3.92 -0.34
CA ASN A 144 -3.48 -4.69 -1.31
C ASN A 144 -3.76 -4.23 -2.76
N SER A 145 -3.51 -5.04 -3.79
CA SER A 145 -4.18 -4.87 -5.09
C SER A 145 -5.56 -5.55 -5.08
N SER A 146 -6.59 -4.93 -5.67
CA SER A 146 -7.95 -5.49 -5.85
C SER A 146 -8.68 -6.21 -4.67
N LEU A 147 -8.74 -5.58 -3.50
CA LEU A 147 -8.99 -6.09 -2.13
C LEU A 147 -8.47 -7.49 -1.79
N ILE A 148 -7.37 -7.94 -2.42
CA ILE A 148 -6.80 -9.27 -2.23
C ILE A 148 -6.36 -9.50 -0.78
N TYR A 149 -6.92 -10.53 -0.15
CA TYR A 149 -6.63 -10.92 1.22
C TYR A 149 -6.74 -12.43 1.42
N ASN A 150 -5.80 -12.97 2.18
CA ASN A 150 -5.93 -14.19 2.97
C ASN A 150 -5.16 -13.95 4.28
N ASP A 151 -5.21 -14.92 5.19
CA ASP A 151 -4.59 -14.78 6.50
C ASP A 151 -3.06 -14.60 6.44
N GLU A 152 -2.40 -15.25 5.48
CA GLU A 152 -0.96 -15.13 5.25
C GLU A 152 -0.56 -13.71 4.80
N ILE A 153 -1.31 -13.13 3.85
CA ILE A 153 -1.13 -11.72 3.44
C ILE A 153 -1.38 -10.80 4.63
N GLY A 154 -2.38 -11.09 5.46
CA GLY A 154 -2.60 -10.37 6.72
C GLY A 154 -1.39 -10.42 7.65
N ALA A 155 -0.76 -11.58 7.81
CA ALA A 155 0.44 -11.73 8.62
C ALA A 155 1.62 -10.93 8.05
N MET A 156 1.85 -10.99 6.74
CA MET A 156 2.90 -10.21 6.05
C MET A 156 2.69 -8.70 6.24
N VAL A 157 1.48 -8.21 6.04
CA VAL A 157 1.12 -6.79 6.21
C VAL A 157 1.28 -6.35 7.66
N ALA A 158 0.93 -7.20 8.63
CA ALA A 158 1.13 -6.92 10.04
C ALA A 158 2.62 -6.82 10.40
N ALA A 159 3.47 -7.69 9.82
CA ALA A 159 4.91 -7.68 10.01
C ALA A 159 5.57 -6.40 9.46
N LEU A 160 5.01 -5.83 8.39
CA LEU A 160 5.40 -4.51 7.86
C LEU A 160 5.01 -3.33 8.77
N GLY A 161 4.25 -3.57 9.84
CA GLY A 161 3.94 -2.59 10.88
C GLY A 161 2.62 -1.83 10.70
N PHE A 162 1.84 -2.15 9.66
CA PHE A 162 0.51 -1.59 9.43
C PHE A 162 -0.46 -1.97 10.56
N LYS A 163 -1.42 -1.07 10.85
CA LYS A 163 -2.41 -1.24 11.94
C LYS A 163 -3.76 -1.72 11.46
N GLY A 164 -4.06 -1.47 10.19
CA GLY A 164 -5.29 -1.90 9.56
C GLY A 164 -5.05 -2.37 8.15
N MET A 165 -5.95 -3.19 7.63
CA MET A 165 -6.02 -3.59 6.24
C MET A 165 -7.46 -3.52 5.73
N LEU A 166 -7.65 -2.97 4.53
CA LEU A 166 -8.93 -3.02 3.83
C LEU A 166 -9.03 -4.32 3.04
N THR A 167 -10.19 -4.99 3.10
CA THR A 167 -10.50 -6.14 2.23
C THR A 167 -12.01 -6.23 1.93
N GLU A 168 -12.43 -7.23 1.17
CA GLU A 168 -13.82 -7.41 0.71
C GLU A 168 -14.72 -8.04 1.79
N GLY A 169 -16.00 -7.70 1.82
CA GLY A 169 -17.02 -8.37 2.62
C GLY A 169 -17.56 -9.61 1.91
N ALA A 170 -16.69 -10.55 1.54
CA ALA A 170 -17.06 -11.70 0.73
C ALA A 170 -18.06 -12.62 1.48
N LYS A 171 -19.24 -12.86 0.88
CA LYS A 171 -20.30 -13.68 1.49
C LYS A 171 -19.85 -15.09 1.86
N HIS A 172 -19.02 -15.71 1.01
CA HIS A 172 -18.54 -17.07 1.25
C HIS A 172 -17.58 -17.17 2.45
N VAL A 173 -16.96 -16.06 2.85
CA VAL A 173 -16.11 -15.97 4.06
C VAL A 173 -16.94 -15.58 5.29
N LEU A 174 -17.80 -14.57 5.14
CA LEU A 174 -18.57 -14.04 6.26
C LEU A 174 -19.70 -14.97 6.70
N GLY A 175 -20.28 -15.75 5.79
CA GLY A 175 -21.47 -16.55 6.06
C GLY A 175 -22.61 -15.66 6.55
N TRP A 176 -22.98 -15.81 7.83
CA TRP A 176 -24.02 -14.99 8.48
C TRP A 176 -23.48 -13.74 9.19
N LYS A 177 -22.15 -13.56 9.25
CA LYS A 177 -21.50 -12.40 9.86
C LYS A 177 -21.69 -11.16 8.99
N SER A 178 -21.70 -9.99 9.62
CA SER A 178 -21.83 -8.70 8.92
C SER A 178 -20.47 -8.11 8.54
N PRO A 179 -20.30 -7.48 7.37
CA PRO A 179 -19.10 -6.71 7.03
C PRO A 179 -18.96 -5.43 7.87
N HIS A 180 -19.99 -5.05 8.63
CA HIS A 180 -20.07 -3.77 9.34
C HIS A 180 -19.40 -3.72 10.72
N TYR A 181 -18.60 -4.73 11.03
CA TYR A 181 -17.78 -4.80 12.23
C TYR A 181 -16.30 -4.68 11.88
N VAL A 182 -15.51 -4.25 12.86
CA VAL A 182 -14.06 -4.37 12.77
C VAL A 182 -13.68 -5.81 13.12
N TYR A 183 -12.92 -6.47 12.25
CA TYR A 183 -12.35 -7.79 12.52
C TYR A 183 -10.84 -7.66 12.77
N HIS A 184 -10.17 -8.77 13.06
CA HIS A 184 -8.71 -8.84 13.04
C HIS A 184 -8.23 -10.08 12.29
N CYS A 185 -7.01 -10.01 11.78
CA CYS A 185 -6.34 -11.13 11.12
C CYS A 185 -6.18 -12.30 12.10
N SER A 186 -6.52 -13.52 11.66
CA SER A 186 -6.40 -14.74 12.46
C SER A 186 -4.94 -15.01 12.89
N MET A 187 -3.99 -14.77 11.99
CA MET A 187 -2.56 -14.99 12.23
C MET A 187 -1.89 -13.83 13.00
N ASN A 188 -2.51 -12.64 13.05
CA ASN A 188 -1.99 -11.52 13.84
C ASN A 188 -3.12 -10.57 14.32
N PRO A 189 -3.61 -10.73 15.57
CA PRO A 189 -4.71 -9.92 16.13
C PRO A 189 -4.46 -8.41 16.23
N ASN A 190 -3.20 -7.97 16.07
CA ASN A 190 -2.85 -6.55 16.07
C ASN A 190 -3.18 -5.86 14.73
N LEU A 191 -3.38 -6.61 13.65
CA LEU A 191 -3.86 -6.08 12.38
C LEU A 191 -5.38 -6.12 12.33
N LYS A 192 -6.01 -4.95 12.28
CA LYS A 192 -7.46 -4.82 12.13
C LYS A 192 -7.89 -4.93 10.67
N LEU A 193 -9.06 -5.50 10.43
CA LEU A 193 -9.62 -5.65 9.09
C LEU A 193 -10.90 -4.83 8.98
N LEU A 194 -10.99 -4.04 7.91
CA LEU A 194 -12.19 -3.31 7.51
C LEU A 194 -12.71 -3.92 6.22
N LEU A 195 -13.93 -4.47 6.28
CA LEU A 195 -14.53 -5.22 5.18
C LEU A 195 -15.48 -4.34 4.40
N ARG A 196 -15.29 -4.24 3.10
CA ARG A 196 -16.18 -3.53 2.17
C ARG A 196 -17.61 -4.07 2.29
N ASP A 197 -18.59 -3.17 2.37
CA ASP A 197 -19.96 -3.53 2.02
C ASP A 197 -20.07 -3.47 0.49
N PHE A 198 -19.95 -4.63 -0.16
CA PHE A 198 -20.01 -4.70 -1.62
C PHE A 198 -21.37 -4.22 -2.16
N LYS A 199 -22.48 -4.43 -1.44
CA LYS A 199 -23.81 -4.05 -1.93
C LYS A 199 -23.92 -2.54 -1.97
N LEU A 200 -23.67 -1.87 -0.85
CA LEU A 200 -23.73 -0.42 -0.75
C LEU A 200 -22.67 0.28 -1.61
N SER A 201 -21.51 -0.36 -1.82
CA SER A 201 -20.46 0.15 -2.71
C SER A 201 -20.83 0.02 -4.19
N ASP A 202 -21.40 -1.13 -4.59
CA ASP A 202 -21.82 -1.41 -5.98
C ASP A 202 -23.09 -0.61 -6.36
N ASP A 203 -23.94 -0.27 -5.39
CA ASP A 203 -25.09 0.63 -5.59
C ASP A 203 -24.66 2.00 -6.12
N ILE A 204 -23.50 2.50 -5.67
CA ILE A 204 -22.91 3.74 -6.19
C ILE A 204 -22.09 3.47 -7.45
N SER A 205 -21.13 2.54 -7.38
CA SER A 205 -20.12 2.40 -8.42
C SER A 205 -20.62 1.74 -9.70
N LEU A 206 -21.63 0.87 -9.62
CA LEU A 206 -22.15 0.11 -10.76
C LEU A 206 -23.61 0.47 -11.10
N ARG A 207 -24.49 0.60 -10.11
CA ARG A 207 -25.95 0.67 -10.34
C ARG A 207 -26.53 2.09 -10.35
N PHE A 208 -25.77 3.11 -9.96
CA PHE A 208 -26.31 4.45 -9.72
C PHE A 208 -27.10 5.03 -10.91
N SER A 209 -26.58 4.86 -12.13
CA SER A 209 -27.23 5.33 -13.37
C SER A 209 -28.07 4.25 -14.08
N ASN A 210 -28.27 3.08 -13.46
CA ASN A 210 -29.00 1.98 -14.09
C ASN A 210 -30.51 2.16 -13.89
N SER A 211 -31.21 2.62 -14.93
CA SER A 211 -32.66 2.82 -14.92
C SER A 211 -33.50 1.54 -14.80
N GLU A 212 -32.90 0.36 -15.02
CA GLU A 212 -33.57 -0.93 -14.85
C GLU A 212 -33.49 -1.45 -13.40
N TRP A 213 -32.62 -0.85 -12.56
CA TRP A 213 -32.49 -1.23 -11.16
C TRP A 213 -33.69 -0.72 -10.35
N SER A 214 -34.29 -1.59 -9.52
CA SER A 214 -35.52 -1.29 -8.77
C SER A 214 -35.41 -0.10 -7.81
N GLU A 215 -34.20 0.28 -7.42
CA GLU A 215 -33.98 1.41 -6.52
C GLU A 215 -33.66 2.73 -7.24
N TYR A 216 -33.59 2.73 -8.57
CA TYR A 216 -33.34 3.93 -9.38
C TYR A 216 -34.56 4.87 -9.42
N PRO A 217 -34.36 6.19 -9.36
CA PRO A 217 -33.09 6.89 -9.09
C PRO A 217 -32.67 6.78 -7.62
N LEU A 218 -31.35 6.69 -7.39
CA LEU A 218 -30.79 6.62 -6.03
C LEU A 218 -30.57 8.02 -5.46
N PHE A 219 -31.32 8.37 -4.42
CA PHE A 219 -31.15 9.63 -3.67
C PHE A 219 -30.34 9.44 -2.37
N ALA A 220 -29.66 10.50 -1.94
CA ALA A 220 -28.77 10.47 -0.77
C ALA A 220 -29.51 10.20 0.54
N ASP A 221 -30.71 10.77 0.72
CA ASP A 221 -31.57 10.54 1.89
C ASP A 221 -32.03 9.09 1.98
N LYS A 222 -32.41 8.49 0.84
CA LYS A 222 -32.75 7.07 0.73
C LYS A 222 -31.56 6.18 1.08
N TYR A 223 -30.40 6.45 0.49
CA TYR A 223 -29.17 5.70 0.73
C TYR A 223 -28.74 5.76 2.20
N ILE A 224 -28.74 6.95 2.81
CA ILE A 224 -28.43 7.12 4.23
C ILE A 224 -29.50 6.46 5.11
N SER A 225 -30.78 6.47 4.72
CA SER A 225 -31.84 5.79 5.48
C SER A 225 -31.66 4.27 5.51
N TRP A 226 -31.13 3.66 4.43
CA TRP A 226 -30.74 2.25 4.46
C TRP A 226 -29.63 1.99 5.48
N ILE A 227 -28.63 2.87 5.54
CA ILE A 227 -27.55 2.79 6.52
C ILE A 227 -28.06 2.99 7.94
N ASP A 228 -28.97 3.94 8.17
CA ASP A 228 -29.61 4.22 9.47
C ASP A 228 -30.40 3.00 9.98
N ALA A 229 -31.09 2.29 9.08
CA ALA A 229 -31.90 1.12 9.40
C ALA A 229 -31.11 -0.16 9.78
N LEU A 230 -29.78 -0.18 9.62
CA LEU A 230 -28.94 -1.30 10.04
C LEU A 230 -28.96 -1.48 11.58
N PRO A 231 -28.69 -2.69 12.11
CA PRO A 231 -28.61 -2.94 13.55
C PRO A 231 -27.64 -2.00 14.28
N GLN A 232 -28.00 -1.50 15.46
CA GLN A 232 -27.24 -0.45 16.16
C GLN A 232 -25.80 -0.87 16.53
N GLU A 233 -25.59 -2.18 16.70
CA GLU A 233 -24.31 -2.82 16.96
C GLU A 233 -23.35 -2.74 15.75
N GLU A 234 -23.89 -2.63 14.54
CA GLU A 234 -23.13 -2.46 13.29
C GLU A 234 -22.65 -1.01 13.15
N GLN A 235 -21.40 -0.80 13.57
CA GLN A 235 -20.85 0.54 13.78
C GLN A 235 -20.09 1.12 12.58
N VAL A 236 -19.61 0.29 11.66
CA VAL A 236 -18.69 0.72 10.59
C VAL A 236 -19.24 0.34 9.23
N ILE A 237 -19.49 1.33 8.38
CA ILE A 237 -20.01 1.10 7.02
C ILE A 237 -18.93 1.46 6.02
N ASN A 238 -18.36 0.45 5.39
CA ASN A 238 -17.20 0.57 4.51
C ASN A 238 -17.65 0.67 3.05
N ILE A 239 -17.59 1.88 2.49
CA ILE A 239 -18.01 2.18 1.12
C ILE A 239 -16.76 2.41 0.27
N PHE A 240 -16.33 1.36 -0.45
CA PHE A 240 -15.04 1.31 -1.12
C PHE A 240 -15.25 1.15 -2.63
N MET A 241 -14.64 2.02 -3.44
CA MET A 241 -14.75 1.95 -4.90
C MET A 241 -13.53 2.59 -5.59
N GLU A 242 -13.42 2.47 -6.91
CA GLU A 242 -12.46 3.26 -7.68
C GLU A 242 -12.95 4.71 -7.81
N LEU A 243 -12.04 5.69 -7.84
CA LEU A 243 -12.41 7.10 -8.07
C LEU A 243 -13.03 7.30 -9.46
N SER A 244 -12.58 6.49 -10.43
CA SER A 244 -13.11 6.40 -11.80
C SER A 244 -14.62 6.12 -11.84
N ALA A 245 -15.17 5.52 -10.78
CA ALA A 245 -16.61 5.32 -10.66
C ALA A 245 -17.39 6.64 -10.81
N LEU A 246 -16.81 7.75 -10.36
CA LEU A 246 -17.39 9.09 -10.43
C LEU A 246 -16.94 9.77 -11.72
N GLY A 247 -17.79 9.79 -12.75
CA GLY A 247 -17.53 10.44 -14.03
C GLY A 247 -17.21 9.49 -15.18
N MET A 248 -16.52 8.37 -14.94
CA MET A 248 -16.33 7.33 -15.98
C MET A 248 -17.42 6.27 -15.93
N ALA A 249 -17.54 5.52 -14.83
CA ALA A 249 -18.58 4.48 -14.73
C ALA A 249 -19.98 5.09 -14.57
N GLN A 250 -20.09 6.12 -13.72
CA GLN A 250 -21.30 6.91 -13.54
C GLN A 250 -21.07 8.32 -14.15
N PRO A 251 -21.60 8.63 -15.35
CA PRO A 251 -21.34 9.89 -16.02
C PRO A 251 -21.71 11.09 -15.16
N LEU A 252 -21.01 12.23 -15.30
CA LEU A 252 -21.31 13.44 -14.52
C LEU A 252 -22.76 13.94 -14.71
N SER A 253 -23.33 13.71 -15.91
CA SER A 253 -24.72 14.01 -16.23
C SER A 253 -25.76 13.22 -15.42
N SER A 254 -25.35 12.14 -14.74
CA SER A 254 -26.21 11.39 -13.81
C SER A 254 -26.47 12.12 -12.49
N ASN A 255 -25.82 13.26 -12.25
CA ASN A 255 -25.81 13.99 -10.96
C ASN A 255 -25.17 13.21 -9.80
N ILE A 256 -24.28 12.25 -10.09
CA ILE A 256 -23.54 11.50 -9.07
C ILE A 256 -22.77 12.40 -8.10
N LEU A 257 -22.22 13.53 -8.57
CA LEU A 257 -21.50 14.47 -7.70
C LEU A 257 -22.46 15.20 -6.73
N GLU A 258 -23.67 15.54 -7.17
CA GLU A 258 -24.69 16.16 -6.31
C GLU A 258 -25.22 15.17 -5.27
N PHE A 259 -25.37 13.89 -5.65
CA PHE A 259 -25.64 12.81 -4.71
C PHE A 259 -24.55 12.74 -3.62
N LEU A 260 -23.27 12.76 -4.00
CA LEU A 260 -22.17 12.74 -3.01
C LEU A 260 -22.20 13.96 -2.09
N LYS A 261 -22.40 15.17 -2.62
CA LYS A 261 -22.47 16.41 -1.83
C LYS A 261 -23.57 16.35 -0.76
N ALA A 262 -24.67 15.66 -1.03
CA ALA A 262 -25.78 15.51 -0.10
C ALA A 262 -25.52 14.49 1.03
N LEU A 263 -24.62 13.50 0.83
CA LEU A 263 -24.38 12.43 1.80
C LEU A 263 -24.02 12.93 3.21
N PRO A 264 -23.08 13.88 3.41
CA PRO A 264 -22.72 14.35 4.75
C PRO A 264 -23.86 15.05 5.48
N TYR A 265 -24.70 15.77 4.75
CA TYR A 265 -25.87 16.45 5.32
C TYR A 265 -26.90 15.43 5.81
N CYS A 266 -27.30 14.49 4.94
CA CYS A 266 -28.26 13.44 5.28
C CYS A 266 -27.73 12.54 6.42
N ALA A 267 -26.44 12.19 6.40
CA ALA A 267 -25.80 11.41 7.47
C ALA A 267 -25.86 12.14 8.82
N LYS A 268 -25.61 13.45 8.83
CA LYS A 268 -25.66 14.27 10.05
C LYS A 268 -27.05 14.30 10.68
N GLU A 269 -28.11 14.39 9.88
CA GLU A 269 -29.50 14.35 10.37
C GLU A 269 -29.85 13.03 11.09
N LYS A 270 -29.16 11.94 10.72
CA LYS A 270 -29.29 10.61 11.33
C LYS A 270 -28.24 10.32 12.40
N GLY A 271 -27.37 11.27 12.73
CA GLY A 271 -26.28 11.07 13.70
C GLY A 271 -25.20 10.08 13.22
N ILE A 272 -25.06 9.89 11.90
CA ILE A 272 -24.02 9.08 11.26
C ILE A 272 -22.83 9.98 10.92
N THR A 273 -21.62 9.54 11.26
CA THR A 273 -20.38 10.31 11.04
C THR A 273 -19.55 9.75 9.88
N PHE A 274 -18.48 10.46 9.50
CA PHE A 274 -17.44 9.94 8.59
C PHE A 274 -16.12 9.80 9.35
N SER A 275 -15.42 8.69 9.14
CA SER A 275 -14.14 8.40 9.79
C SER A 275 -13.15 7.84 8.77
N THR A 276 -11.88 8.17 8.93
CA THR A 276 -10.83 7.55 8.11
C THR A 276 -10.52 6.13 8.63
N PRO A 277 -9.92 5.26 7.80
CA PRO A 277 -9.52 3.92 8.22
C PRO A 277 -8.66 3.90 9.50
N THR A 278 -7.65 4.77 9.61
CA THR A 278 -6.81 4.87 10.82
C THR A 278 -7.64 5.20 12.06
N GLU A 279 -8.60 6.12 11.96
CA GLU A 279 -9.44 6.49 13.09
C GLU A 279 -10.29 5.30 13.57
N ILE A 280 -10.83 4.53 12.63
CA ILE A 280 -11.66 3.36 12.91
C ILE A 280 -10.83 2.28 13.61
N VAL A 281 -9.70 1.88 13.03
CA VAL A 281 -8.86 0.78 13.57
C VAL A 281 -8.19 1.15 14.89
N THR A 282 -8.07 2.44 15.19
CA THR A 282 -7.51 2.92 16.47
C THR A 282 -8.58 3.02 17.57
N LYS A 283 -9.81 3.46 17.23
CA LYS A 283 -10.86 3.74 18.22
C LYS A 283 -11.74 2.52 18.52
N LEU A 284 -11.98 1.66 17.54
CA LEU A 284 -12.90 0.53 17.68
C LEU A 284 -12.16 -0.76 17.96
N LYS A 285 -12.75 -1.58 18.84
CA LYS A 285 -12.26 -2.93 19.12
C LYS A 285 -12.76 -3.87 18.03
N SER A 286 -11.92 -4.82 17.64
CA SER A 286 -12.37 -5.91 16.77
C SER A 286 -13.31 -6.84 17.51
N VAL A 287 -14.37 -7.29 16.85
CA VAL A 287 -15.38 -8.19 17.44
C VAL A 287 -14.93 -9.66 17.46
N SER A 288 -14.14 -10.07 16.47
CA SER A 288 -13.61 -11.43 16.36
C SER A 288 -12.47 -11.49 15.33
N GLN A 289 -11.78 -12.63 15.28
CA GLN A 289 -10.89 -12.96 14.18
C GLN A 289 -11.71 -13.28 12.92
N LEU A 290 -11.17 -12.93 11.77
CA LEU A 290 -11.62 -13.41 10.46
C LEU A 290 -10.66 -14.49 10.00
N ASP A 291 -11.21 -15.63 9.58
CA ASP A 291 -10.44 -16.78 9.09
C ASP A 291 -10.66 -16.86 7.57
N VAL A 292 -9.59 -16.67 6.82
CA VAL A 292 -9.59 -16.56 5.36
C VAL A 292 -8.44 -17.41 4.80
N PRO A 293 -8.66 -18.72 4.61
CA PRO A 293 -7.59 -19.63 4.16
C PRO A 293 -7.21 -19.42 2.70
N TYR A 294 -8.12 -18.93 1.86
CA TYR A 294 -7.91 -18.75 0.43
C TYR A 294 -8.04 -17.28 0.01
N PRO A 295 -7.21 -16.80 -0.94
CA PRO A 295 -7.28 -15.43 -1.42
C PRO A 295 -8.66 -15.06 -1.99
N MET A 296 -9.28 -14.07 -1.34
CA MET A 296 -10.50 -13.39 -1.81
C MET A 296 -10.15 -12.04 -2.43
N SER A 297 -11.02 -11.46 -3.25
CA SER A 297 -10.82 -10.15 -3.89
C SER A 297 -12.16 -9.41 -4.03
N TRP A 298 -12.15 -8.11 -4.34
CA TRP A 298 -13.40 -7.35 -4.58
C TRP A 298 -13.95 -7.44 -6.01
N VAL A 299 -13.26 -8.14 -6.91
CA VAL A 299 -13.65 -8.21 -8.32
C VAL A 299 -14.52 -9.44 -8.56
N ASP A 300 -15.55 -9.26 -9.38
CA ASP A 300 -16.44 -10.30 -9.90
C ASP A 300 -17.26 -11.04 -8.83
N GLU A 301 -18.33 -11.71 -9.22
CA GLU A 301 -19.33 -12.25 -8.29
C GLU A 301 -18.76 -13.23 -7.26
N GLU A 302 -17.81 -14.06 -7.67
CA GLU A 302 -17.19 -15.10 -6.84
C GLU A 302 -16.29 -14.51 -5.75
N ARG A 303 -15.82 -13.25 -5.91
CA ARG A 303 -14.98 -12.53 -4.96
C ARG A 303 -13.69 -13.30 -4.60
N ASP A 304 -13.06 -13.88 -5.62
CA ASP A 304 -11.80 -14.64 -5.55
C ASP A 304 -10.73 -14.03 -6.49
N THR A 305 -9.62 -14.74 -6.72
CA THR A 305 -8.55 -14.29 -7.64
C THR A 305 -8.71 -14.78 -9.08
N SER A 306 -9.83 -15.42 -9.43
CA SER A 306 -10.06 -16.03 -10.75
C SER A 306 -10.06 -15.01 -11.90
N CYS A 307 -10.28 -13.72 -11.62
CA CYS A 307 -10.18 -12.66 -12.62
C CYS A 307 -8.77 -12.49 -13.20
N TRP A 308 -7.74 -12.89 -12.45
CA TRP A 308 -6.34 -12.79 -12.87
C TRP A 308 -5.63 -14.13 -12.98
N LEU A 309 -6.13 -15.19 -12.31
CA LEU A 309 -5.50 -16.51 -12.25
C LEU A 309 -6.46 -17.66 -12.60
N GLY A 310 -7.61 -17.35 -13.20
CA GLY A 310 -8.68 -18.31 -13.47
C GLY A 310 -8.39 -19.31 -14.60
N ASN A 311 -7.59 -18.92 -15.59
CA ASN A 311 -7.26 -19.80 -16.73
C ASN A 311 -5.76 -20.12 -16.85
N VAL A 312 -5.43 -21.05 -17.75
CA VAL A 312 -4.05 -21.54 -17.95
C VAL A 312 -3.12 -20.43 -18.48
N MET A 313 -3.60 -19.59 -19.39
CA MET A 313 -2.80 -18.48 -19.96
C MET A 313 -2.38 -17.49 -18.88
N GLN A 314 -3.33 -17.12 -18.04
CA GLN A 314 -3.12 -16.24 -16.89
C GLN A 314 -2.09 -16.80 -15.91
N ARG A 315 -2.25 -18.07 -15.52
CA ARG A 315 -1.30 -18.73 -14.60
C ARG A 315 0.08 -18.90 -15.22
N GLU A 316 0.17 -19.19 -16.52
CA GLU A 316 1.45 -19.29 -17.23
C GLU A 316 2.16 -17.94 -17.24
N ALA A 317 1.47 -16.86 -17.63
CA ALA A 317 2.04 -15.51 -17.65
C ALA A 317 2.49 -15.08 -16.24
N PHE A 318 1.68 -15.34 -15.22
CA PHE A 318 1.99 -15.03 -13.82
C PHE A 318 3.21 -15.81 -13.33
N ASN A 319 3.21 -17.13 -13.47
CA ASN A 319 4.33 -17.98 -13.03
C ASN A 319 5.62 -17.62 -13.76
N LYS A 320 5.53 -17.33 -15.07
CA LYS A 320 6.68 -16.96 -15.88
C LYS A 320 7.27 -15.61 -15.44
N LEU A 321 6.43 -14.61 -15.13
CA LEU A 321 6.90 -13.34 -14.60
C LEU A 321 7.62 -13.54 -13.27
N TYR A 322 6.99 -14.20 -12.30
CA TYR A 322 7.59 -14.36 -10.97
C TYR A 322 8.77 -15.36 -10.93
N SER A 323 8.99 -16.17 -11.98
CA SER A 323 10.19 -17.02 -12.11
C SER A 323 11.51 -16.25 -12.22
N VAL A 324 11.46 -14.94 -12.52
CA VAL A 324 12.64 -14.06 -12.53
C VAL A 324 12.69 -13.10 -11.33
N ALA A 325 11.75 -13.20 -10.38
CA ALA A 325 11.58 -12.25 -9.28
C ALA A 325 12.88 -12.05 -8.46
N GLU A 326 13.53 -13.14 -8.05
CA GLU A 326 14.77 -13.08 -7.27
C GLU A 326 15.92 -12.40 -8.05
N ARG A 327 16.06 -12.70 -9.34
CA ARG A 327 17.09 -12.09 -10.19
C ARG A 327 16.83 -10.62 -10.44
N VAL A 328 15.57 -10.24 -10.62
CA VAL A 328 15.17 -8.84 -10.69
C VAL A 328 15.38 -8.14 -9.35
N HIS A 329 15.16 -8.82 -8.23
CA HIS A 329 15.44 -8.28 -6.89
C HIS A 329 16.93 -7.93 -6.74
N LEU A 330 17.83 -8.82 -7.18
CA LEU A 330 19.29 -8.64 -7.20
C LEU A 330 19.78 -7.62 -8.24
N CYS A 331 18.91 -7.18 -9.15
CA CYS A 331 19.26 -6.26 -10.22
C CYS A 331 19.21 -4.80 -9.76
N ASP A 332 20.30 -4.05 -9.96
CA ASP A 332 20.35 -2.60 -9.71
C ASP A 332 20.02 -1.76 -10.95
N ASP A 333 19.76 -2.39 -12.09
CA ASP A 333 19.39 -1.68 -13.32
C ASP A 333 18.01 -1.03 -13.17
N ARG A 334 18.00 0.30 -13.16
CA ARG A 334 16.78 1.11 -12.99
C ARG A 334 15.72 0.79 -14.04
N ARG A 335 16.12 0.51 -15.29
CA ARG A 335 15.16 0.24 -16.36
C ARG A 335 14.54 -1.14 -16.20
N ILE A 336 15.31 -2.15 -15.79
CA ILE A 336 14.77 -3.48 -15.44
C ILE A 336 13.78 -3.38 -14.29
N LYS A 337 14.10 -2.64 -13.23
CA LYS A 337 13.18 -2.42 -12.10
C LYS A 337 11.89 -1.71 -12.51
N GLN A 338 11.99 -0.70 -13.38
CA GLN A 338 10.81 -0.02 -13.92
C GLN A 338 9.96 -0.95 -14.77
N ASP A 339 10.59 -1.71 -15.67
CA ASP A 339 9.87 -2.63 -16.54
C ASP A 339 9.20 -3.75 -15.73
N TRP A 340 9.87 -4.24 -14.68
CA TRP A 340 9.31 -5.18 -13.71
C TRP A 340 8.03 -4.64 -13.06
N ASP A 341 8.03 -3.39 -12.59
CA ASP A 341 6.86 -2.78 -11.98
C ASP A 341 5.67 -2.71 -12.95
N TYR A 342 5.92 -2.34 -14.20
CA TYR A 342 4.84 -2.19 -15.18
C TYR A 342 4.29 -3.55 -15.64
N LEU A 343 5.16 -4.57 -15.74
CA LEU A 343 4.75 -5.92 -16.12
C LEU A 343 3.97 -6.64 -15.01
N GLN A 344 4.21 -6.31 -13.74
CA GLN A 344 3.48 -6.87 -12.61
C GLN A 344 2.03 -6.38 -12.49
N ALA A 345 1.69 -5.24 -13.10
CA ALA A 345 0.37 -4.62 -12.97
C ALA A 345 -0.76 -5.63 -13.24
N SER A 346 -1.70 -5.75 -12.29
CA SER A 346 -2.71 -6.81 -12.31
C SER A 346 -3.57 -6.81 -13.58
N ASN A 347 -3.80 -5.65 -14.18
CA ASN A 347 -4.56 -5.50 -15.42
C ASN A 347 -3.99 -6.32 -16.59
N ASN A 348 -2.67 -6.51 -16.66
CA ASN A 348 -2.04 -7.34 -17.70
C ASN A 348 -2.63 -8.76 -17.68
N PHE A 349 -2.74 -9.36 -16.50
CA PHE A 349 -3.39 -10.67 -16.32
C PHE A 349 -4.90 -10.61 -16.54
N ARG A 350 -5.55 -9.51 -16.15
CA ARG A 350 -7.00 -9.35 -16.33
C ARG A 350 -7.40 -9.33 -17.80
N PHE A 351 -6.59 -8.73 -18.68
CA PHE A 351 -6.88 -8.72 -20.13
C PHE A 351 -6.90 -10.11 -20.75
N MET A 352 -6.17 -11.06 -20.17
CA MET A 352 -6.11 -12.48 -20.59
C MET A 352 -7.30 -13.32 -20.08
N THR A 353 -8.26 -12.71 -19.37
CA THR A 353 -9.41 -13.45 -18.85
C THR A 353 -10.35 -13.90 -19.96
N THR A 354 -10.74 -15.18 -19.89
CA THR A 354 -11.79 -15.81 -20.70
C THR A 354 -13.12 -15.88 -19.97
N LYS A 355 -13.16 -15.40 -18.72
CA LYS A 355 -14.35 -15.44 -17.87
C LYS A 355 -15.36 -14.37 -18.31
N GLN A 356 -16.63 -14.75 -18.31
CA GLN A 356 -17.74 -13.84 -18.59
C GLN A 356 -18.32 -13.35 -17.27
N SER A 357 -18.04 -12.11 -16.90
CA SER A 357 -18.39 -11.51 -15.59
C SER A 357 -19.64 -10.63 -15.64
N GLY A 358 -20.41 -10.68 -16.73
CA GLY A 358 -21.58 -9.81 -16.96
C GLY A 358 -21.26 -8.32 -17.15
N VAL A 359 -20.03 -7.88 -16.85
CA VAL A 359 -19.52 -6.53 -17.04
C VAL A 359 -18.54 -6.52 -18.21
N GLY A 360 -18.68 -5.57 -19.13
CA GLY A 360 -17.76 -5.41 -20.25
C GLY A 360 -16.34 -5.11 -19.77
N LEU A 361 -15.35 -5.83 -20.30
CA LEU A 361 -13.93 -5.55 -20.06
C LEU A 361 -13.34 -4.85 -21.28
N ASN A 362 -13.00 -3.57 -21.14
CA ASN A 362 -12.21 -2.85 -22.13
C ASN A 362 -10.77 -3.40 -22.12
N ARG A 363 -10.35 -4.04 -23.22
CA ARG A 363 -9.01 -4.62 -23.39
C ARG A 363 -8.06 -3.73 -24.18
N GLY A 364 -8.45 -2.48 -24.48
CA GLY A 364 -7.63 -1.55 -25.26
C GLY A 364 -7.30 -2.11 -26.64
N ILE A 365 -6.00 -2.29 -26.92
CA ILE A 365 -5.48 -2.72 -28.24
C ILE A 365 -5.64 -4.22 -28.53
N TYR A 366 -6.17 -5.01 -27.59
CA TYR A 366 -6.28 -6.45 -27.75
C TYR A 366 -7.66 -6.87 -28.28
N GLU A 367 -7.67 -7.65 -29.34
CA GLU A 367 -8.91 -8.16 -29.96
C GLU A 367 -9.54 -9.30 -29.16
N SER A 368 -8.74 -10.02 -28.37
CA SER A 368 -9.17 -11.18 -27.60
C SER A 368 -8.25 -11.43 -26.39
N PRO A 369 -8.66 -12.24 -25.39
CA PRO A 369 -7.75 -12.66 -24.32
C PRO A 369 -6.51 -13.41 -24.83
N PHE A 370 -6.60 -14.11 -25.97
CA PHE A 370 -5.46 -14.79 -26.59
C PHE A 370 -4.46 -13.82 -27.23
N ASP A 371 -4.96 -12.73 -27.81
CA ASP A 371 -4.14 -11.65 -28.35
C ASP A 371 -3.39 -10.92 -27.22
N ALA A 372 -4.08 -10.63 -26.11
CA ALA A 372 -3.47 -10.06 -24.90
C ALA A 372 -2.37 -10.97 -24.33
N PHE A 373 -2.65 -12.27 -24.21
CA PHE A 373 -1.67 -13.25 -23.75
C PHE A 373 -0.45 -13.33 -24.67
N THR A 374 -0.67 -13.41 -25.98
CA THR A 374 0.42 -13.50 -26.97
C THR A 374 1.31 -12.25 -26.93
N ASN A 375 0.71 -11.06 -26.87
CA ASN A 375 1.44 -9.80 -26.77
C ASN A 375 2.28 -9.74 -25.49
N TYR A 376 1.66 -10.06 -24.35
CA TYR A 376 2.32 -10.04 -23.05
C TYR A 376 3.48 -11.05 -22.98
N MET A 377 3.29 -12.26 -23.50
CA MET A 377 4.34 -13.29 -23.48
C MET A 377 5.53 -12.95 -24.38
N ASN A 378 5.32 -12.24 -25.50
CA ASN A 378 6.44 -11.76 -26.31
C ASN A 378 7.26 -10.70 -25.54
N ILE A 379 6.59 -9.73 -24.92
CA ILE A 379 7.25 -8.71 -24.09
C ILE A 379 7.99 -9.37 -22.93
N LEU A 380 7.32 -10.28 -22.22
CA LEU A 380 7.91 -11.00 -21.10
C LEU A 380 9.11 -11.84 -21.56
N GLY A 381 9.05 -12.45 -22.74
CA GLY A 381 10.18 -13.17 -23.33
C GLY A 381 11.40 -12.29 -23.58
N ASP A 382 11.22 -11.06 -24.08
CA ASP A 382 12.30 -10.08 -24.22
C ASP A 382 12.82 -9.59 -22.86
N PHE A 383 11.92 -9.26 -21.94
CA PHE A 383 12.27 -8.83 -20.59
C PHE A 383 13.12 -9.88 -19.86
N ILE A 384 12.72 -11.14 -19.90
CA ILE A 384 13.47 -12.25 -19.29
C ILE A 384 14.85 -12.38 -19.93
N LYS A 385 14.98 -12.30 -21.26
CA LYS A 385 16.29 -12.32 -21.93
C LYS A 385 17.20 -11.18 -21.46
N ARG A 386 16.66 -9.99 -21.22
CA ARG A 386 17.43 -8.86 -20.68
C ARG A 386 17.86 -9.11 -19.24
N VAL A 387 16.98 -9.65 -18.40
CA VAL A 387 17.32 -10.08 -17.03
C VAL A 387 18.43 -11.13 -17.07
N ASP A 388 18.29 -12.17 -17.89
CA ASP A 388 19.26 -13.24 -18.06
C ASP A 388 20.60 -12.72 -18.60
N SER A 389 20.60 -11.71 -19.48
CA SER A 389 21.84 -11.14 -20.01
C SER A 389 22.63 -10.36 -18.96
N LEU A 390 21.94 -9.75 -18.00
CA LEU A 390 22.56 -9.04 -16.87
C LEU A 390 22.90 -10.00 -15.72
N TYR A 391 22.09 -11.06 -15.55
CA TYR A 391 22.17 -12.06 -14.49
C TYR A 391 21.93 -13.47 -15.06
N PRO A 392 22.95 -14.10 -15.69
CA PRO A 392 22.80 -15.36 -16.41
C PRO A 392 22.38 -16.53 -15.53
N VAL A 393 21.55 -17.42 -16.10
CA VAL A 393 21.12 -18.68 -15.48
C VAL A 393 22.29 -19.67 -15.34
N ASP A 394 23.23 -19.62 -16.27
CA ASP A 394 24.28 -20.64 -16.48
C ASP A 394 25.63 -20.34 -15.79
N ILE A 395 25.69 -19.39 -14.85
CA ILE A 395 26.86 -19.27 -13.96
C ILE A 395 26.64 -20.25 -12.80
N ASP A 396 27.05 -21.52 -12.99
CA ASP A 396 27.06 -22.66 -12.04
C ASP A 396 26.62 -22.33 -10.59
N ASN A 397 25.35 -22.58 -10.30
CA ASN A 397 24.60 -21.85 -9.27
C ASN A 397 24.00 -22.71 -8.13
N GLU A 398 24.78 -23.61 -7.53
CA GLU A 398 24.51 -24.10 -6.17
C GLU A 398 25.41 -23.41 -5.15
N GLU A 399 26.72 -23.33 -5.42
CA GLU A 399 27.66 -22.61 -4.56
C GLU A 399 27.48 -21.10 -4.67
N LEU A 400 27.22 -20.54 -5.86
CA LEU A 400 27.06 -19.09 -6.01
C LEU A 400 25.76 -18.59 -5.38
N ASN A 401 24.64 -19.27 -5.53
CA ASN A 401 23.39 -18.95 -4.83
C ASN A 401 23.58 -19.08 -3.32
N ALA A 402 24.19 -20.17 -2.85
CA ALA A 402 24.52 -20.32 -1.43
C ALA A 402 25.45 -19.20 -0.94
N LEU A 403 26.42 -18.77 -1.75
CA LEU A 403 27.33 -17.67 -1.45
C LEU A 403 26.62 -16.31 -1.50
N LEU A 404 25.71 -16.06 -2.44
CA LEU A 404 24.91 -14.84 -2.52
C LEU A 404 23.94 -14.74 -1.35
N THR A 405 23.25 -15.84 -1.01
CA THR A 405 22.44 -15.94 0.20
C THR A 405 23.29 -15.77 1.46
N THR A 406 24.51 -16.32 1.49
CA THR A 406 25.45 -16.11 2.61
C THR A 406 25.89 -14.66 2.70
N ILE A 407 26.24 -14.01 1.59
CA ILE A 407 26.61 -12.60 1.52
C ILE A 407 25.44 -11.72 1.97
N GLN A 408 24.21 -12.05 1.60
CA GLN A 408 23.01 -11.34 2.01
C GLN A 408 22.73 -11.51 3.50
N ASN A 409 22.82 -12.73 4.02
CA ASN A 409 22.69 -13.01 5.45
C ASN A 409 23.76 -12.27 6.25
N GLN A 410 25.01 -12.29 5.77
CA GLN A 410 26.11 -11.54 6.35
C GLN A 410 25.89 -10.02 6.26
N GLY A 411 25.34 -9.51 5.15
CA GLY A 411 24.98 -8.09 5.01
C GLY A 411 23.92 -7.67 6.01
N THR A 412 22.91 -8.50 6.21
CA THR A 412 21.83 -8.27 7.19
C THR A 412 22.37 -8.32 8.62
N GLU A 413 23.23 -9.30 8.93
CA GLU A 413 23.91 -9.41 10.21
C GLU A 413 24.82 -8.21 10.48
N ILE A 414 25.57 -7.73 9.46
CA ILE A 414 26.40 -6.53 9.56
C ILE A 414 25.53 -5.29 9.86
N GLU A 415 24.38 -5.14 9.22
CA GLU A 415 23.45 -4.04 9.52
C GLU A 415 22.90 -4.10 10.95
N GLU A 416 22.55 -5.29 11.43
CA GLU A 416 22.10 -5.49 12.80
C GLU A 416 23.22 -5.19 13.81
N LEU A 417 24.42 -5.72 13.57
CA LEU A 417 25.60 -5.43 14.38
C LEU A 417 25.93 -3.94 14.38
N HIS A 418 25.83 -3.23 13.25
CA HIS A 418 25.99 -1.78 13.21
C HIS A 418 24.94 -1.05 14.05
N LYS A 419 23.67 -1.48 14.04
CA LYS A 419 22.62 -0.92 14.90
C LYS A 419 22.91 -1.19 16.38
N GLU A 420 23.40 -2.37 16.73
CA GLU A 420 23.80 -2.69 18.10
C GLU A 420 25.02 -1.90 18.57
N LEU A 421 26.03 -1.77 17.70
CA LEU A 421 27.25 -1.01 17.97
C LEU A 421 26.92 0.47 18.19
N ALA A 422 26.01 1.05 17.40
CA ALA A 422 25.50 2.40 17.61
C ALA A 422 24.77 2.55 18.96
N LYS A 423 23.93 1.58 19.36
CA LYS A 423 23.28 1.56 20.68
C LYS A 423 24.30 1.45 21.82
N ALA A 424 25.31 0.60 21.66
CA ALA A 424 26.37 0.39 22.65
C ALA A 424 27.26 1.64 22.80
N GLN A 425 27.63 2.29 21.70
CA GLN A 425 28.35 3.57 21.71
C GLN A 425 27.54 4.65 22.42
N THR A 426 26.25 4.77 22.11
CA THR A 426 25.35 5.72 22.79
C THR A 426 25.27 5.45 24.30
N LYS A 427 25.25 4.17 24.71
CA LYS A 427 25.25 3.78 26.12
C LYS A 427 26.59 4.08 26.79
N LEU A 428 27.70 3.84 26.11
CA LEU A 428 29.05 4.14 26.58
C LEU A 428 29.27 5.65 26.75
N GLU A 429 28.78 6.47 25.83
CA GLU A 429 28.81 7.93 25.96
C GLU A 429 28.00 8.41 27.15
N LYS A 430 26.81 7.82 27.40
CA LYS A 430 26.01 8.10 28.60
C LYS A 430 26.73 7.72 29.89
N ILE A 431 27.41 6.58 29.92
CA ILE A 431 28.22 6.14 31.08
C ILE A 431 29.41 7.08 31.29
N LYS A 432 30.18 7.40 30.24
CA LYS A 432 31.30 8.36 30.33
C LYS A 432 30.84 9.76 30.76
N ALA A 433 29.65 10.18 30.34
CA ALA A 433 29.04 11.43 30.79
C ALA A 433 28.59 11.38 32.26
N ALA A 434 28.14 10.22 32.74
CA ALA A 434 27.82 9.99 34.15
C ALA A 434 29.08 9.94 35.03
N GLU A 435 30.14 9.23 34.60
CA GLU A 435 31.43 9.18 35.29
C GLU A 435 32.13 10.55 35.33
N LYS A 436 32.01 11.37 34.27
CA LYS A 436 32.45 12.78 34.30
C LYS A 436 31.63 13.66 35.25
N LYS A 437 30.37 13.30 35.53
CA LYS A 437 29.53 13.99 36.53
C LYS A 437 29.88 13.53 37.96
N GLU A 438 30.18 12.24 38.16
CA GLU A 438 30.65 11.71 39.44
C GLU A 438 32.07 12.16 39.80
N SER A 439 32.98 12.26 38.82
CA SER A 439 34.34 12.80 39.06
C SER A 439 34.33 14.30 39.36
N LYS A 440 33.37 15.06 38.81
CA LYS A 440 33.10 16.44 39.23
C LYS A 440 32.41 16.55 40.59
N ALA A 441 31.63 15.56 41.01
CA ALA A 441 31.00 15.52 42.34
C ALA A 441 31.98 15.09 43.44
N THR A 442 32.93 14.20 43.15
CA THR A 442 34.04 13.84 44.05
C THR A 442 35.09 14.95 44.15
N ALA A 443 35.36 15.70 43.07
CA ALA A 443 36.19 16.90 43.14
C ALA A 443 35.54 18.06 43.93
N LYS A 444 34.19 18.15 43.96
CA LYS A 444 33.46 19.12 44.78
C LYS A 444 33.34 18.73 46.26
N SER A 445 33.33 17.43 46.59
CA SER A 445 33.27 16.96 47.99
C SER A 445 34.62 16.94 48.70
N ALA A 446 35.74 17.07 47.97
CA ALA A 446 37.08 17.25 48.57
C ALA A 446 37.41 18.72 48.93
N ALA A 447 36.56 19.69 48.59
CA ALA A 447 36.83 21.12 48.81
C ALA A 447 36.15 21.74 50.05
N GLU A 448 35.33 21.00 50.81
CA GLU A 448 34.70 21.52 52.03
C GLU A 448 34.77 20.53 53.21
N LYS A 449 35.82 20.62 54.02
CA LYS A 449 35.70 20.79 55.49
C LYS A 449 37.03 21.15 56.18
N PRO A 450 36.98 21.87 57.32
CA PRO A 450 38.07 22.66 57.87
C PRO A 450 38.91 21.96 58.97
N ALA A 451 40.03 22.61 59.29
CA ALA A 451 41.13 22.19 60.16
C ALA A 451 40.81 22.01 61.66
N LYS A 452 41.55 21.09 62.34
CA LYS A 452 42.22 21.36 63.64
C LYS A 452 43.30 20.31 64.03
N ALA A 453 44.54 20.81 64.07
CA ALA A 453 45.70 20.55 64.95
C ALA A 453 45.97 19.18 65.64
N LYS A 454 47.19 18.64 65.43
CA LYS A 454 48.28 18.61 66.45
C LYS A 454 49.62 18.01 65.95
N ALA A 455 50.70 18.73 66.32
CA ALA A 455 52.03 18.30 66.79
C ALA A 455 53.03 17.50 65.89
N SER A 456 54.07 18.23 65.47
CA SER A 456 55.53 17.93 65.45
C SER A 456 56.06 16.48 65.32
N ALA A 457 56.90 16.23 64.29
CA ALA A 457 58.38 16.16 64.42
C ALA A 457 59.10 15.65 63.14
N LYS A 458 60.20 16.33 62.81
CA LYS A 458 61.45 15.88 62.14
C LYS A 458 61.46 15.24 60.72
N LYS A 459 62.08 15.99 59.79
CA LYS A 459 62.95 15.52 58.65
C LYS A 459 64.18 14.75 59.20
N PRO A 460 65.02 14.03 58.41
CA PRO A 460 65.25 14.06 56.95
C PRO A 460 65.27 12.61 56.34
N ALA A 461 65.62 12.25 55.11
CA ALA A 461 66.46 12.78 54.03
C ALA A 461 66.15 12.06 52.70
N ALA A 462 66.69 12.60 51.61
CA ALA A 462 66.56 12.15 50.23
C ALA A 462 67.38 10.90 49.86
N LYS A 463 66.94 10.20 48.80
CA LYS A 463 67.75 9.67 47.65
C LYS A 463 66.79 9.01 46.62
N LYS A 464 66.63 9.57 45.43
CA LYS A 464 67.38 9.33 44.17
C LYS A 464 67.20 7.92 43.57
N THR A 465 66.56 7.89 42.38
CA THR A 465 66.88 7.11 41.14
C THR A 465 67.02 5.59 41.26
N THR A 466 66.41 4.76 40.41
CA THR A 466 66.74 4.63 38.98
C THR A 466 65.70 3.84 38.17
N LYS A 467 65.64 4.15 36.87
CA LYS A 467 65.15 3.31 35.76
C LYS A 467 65.95 2.01 35.63
N LYS A 468 65.27 0.96 35.16
CA LYS A 468 65.68 -0.07 34.16
C LYS A 468 64.42 -0.96 34.00
N ALA A 469 63.76 -1.12 32.85
CA ALA A 469 64.17 -1.46 31.49
C ALA A 469 64.84 -2.83 31.37
N VAL A 470 64.26 -3.61 30.43
CA VAL A 470 64.69 -4.91 29.85
C VAL A 470 64.30 -6.10 30.74
N GLU A 471 63.52 -7.07 30.27
CA GLU A 471 63.50 -7.71 28.93
C GLU A 471 62.08 -8.13 28.51
#